data_AF-A0A1V4RYK8-F1
#
_entry.id   AF-A0A1V4RYK8-F1
#
_cell.length_a   1.000
_cell.length_b   1.000
_cell.length_c   1.000
_cell.angle_alpha   90.00
_cell.angle_beta   90.00
_cell.angle_gamma   90.00
#
_symmetry.space_group_name_H-M   'P 1'
#
loop_
_entity.id
_entity.type
_entity.pdbx_description
1 polymer ?
#
loop_
_entity_poly.entity_id
_entity_poly.type
_entity_poly.pdbx_seq_one_letter_code
_entity_poly.pdbx_strand_id
1 'polypeptide(L)' 'GEIVESYVNEDCLSNGKPDPVKIDPLIYTTITQEYRRLGDVVARAFHDGKTLQE' A
#
# COMPACT_ATOMS: atom_id res chain seq x y z
N GLY A 1 -0.23 -10.17 18.30
CA GLY A 1 1.14 -9.74 18.62
C GLY A 1 1.19 -8.24 18.55
N GLU A 2 1.88 -7.60 19.48
CA GLU A 2 2.06 -6.15 19.52
C GLU A 2 3.25 -5.75 18.63
N ILE A 3 3.09 -4.69 17.83
CA ILE A 3 4.20 -4.11 17.06
C ILE A 3 4.94 -3.14 17.98
N VAL A 4 6.15 -3.49 18.39
CA VAL A 4 6.98 -2.65 19.27
C VAL A 4 7.77 -1.59 18.50
N GLU A 5 8.21 -1.92 17.28
CA GLU A 5 9.00 -1.03 16.42
C GLU A 5 8.73 -1.36 14.93
N SER A 6 9.07 -0.44 14.04
CA SER A 6 8.95 -0.62 12.58
C SER A 6 10.13 0.03 11.88
N TYR A 7 10.68 -0.69 10.91
CA TYR A 7 11.86 -0.29 10.15
C TYR A 7 11.53 -0.33 8.66
N VAL A 8 12.02 0.65 7.91
CA VAL A 8 11.82 0.76 6.46
C VAL A 8 13.06 1.39 5.87
N ASN A 9 13.45 0.95 4.68
CA ASN A 9 14.58 1.57 3.98
C ASN A 9 14.22 3.02 3.62
N GLU A 10 15.19 3.93 3.73
CA GLU A 10 14.97 5.35 3.48
C GLU A 10 14.50 5.62 2.04
N ASP A 11 14.97 4.83 1.07
CA ASP A 11 14.58 4.92 -0.33
C ASP A 11 13.10 4.52 -0.56
N CYS A 12 12.52 3.76 0.36
CA CYS A 12 11.12 3.32 0.33
C CYS A 12 10.15 4.32 0.98
N LEU A 13 10.63 5.50 1.41
CA LEU A 13 9.81 6.54 2.02
C LEU A 13 9.32 7.58 1.00
N SER A 14 8.09 8.06 1.18
CA SER A 14 7.56 9.27 0.57
C SER A 14 6.94 10.14 1.67
N ASN A 15 7.43 11.37 1.82
CA ASN A 15 7.02 12.30 2.88
C ASN A 15 7.14 11.71 4.30
N GLY A 16 8.23 10.97 4.56
CA GLY A 16 8.50 10.34 5.86
C GLY A 16 7.59 9.15 6.19
N LYS A 17 6.80 8.66 5.23
CA LYS A 17 5.93 7.48 5.39
C LYS A 17 6.30 6.38 4.39
N PRO A 18 6.12 5.10 4.74
CA PRO A 18 6.31 3.99 3.82
C PRO A 18 5.48 4.18 2.54
N ASP A 19 6.15 4.16 1.38
CA ASP A 19 5.53 4.26 0.07
C ASP A 19 5.37 2.85 -0.52
N PRO A 20 4.13 2.34 -0.68
CA PRO A 20 3.90 0.99 -1.16
C PRO A 20 4.37 0.77 -2.61
N VAL A 21 4.49 1.82 -3.42
CA VAL A 21 5.01 1.70 -4.80
C VAL A 21 6.52 1.49 -4.77
N LYS A 22 7.24 2.17 -3.87
CA LYS A 22 8.69 2.01 -3.73
C LYS A 22 9.08 0.71 -3.02
N ILE A 23 8.23 0.24 -2.10
CA ILE A 23 8.40 -1.05 -1.43
C ILE A 23 8.23 -2.23 -2.41
N ASP A 24 7.41 -2.06 -3.46
CA ASP A 24 7.14 -3.09 -4.47
C ASP A 24 6.80 -4.47 -3.86
N PRO A 25 5.75 -4.56 -3.01
CA PRO A 25 5.47 -5.78 -2.26
C PRO A 25 4.94 -6.89 -3.17
N LEU A 26 5.26 -8.14 -2.82
CA LEU A 26 4.67 -9.32 -3.42
C LEU A 26 3.27 -9.59 -2.82
N ILE A 27 2.28 -9.69 -3.70
CA ILE A 27 0.91 -10.08 -3.35
C ILE A 27 0.71 -11.53 -3.78
N TYR A 28 0.43 -12.41 -2.82
CA TYR A 28 0.11 -13.81 -3.12
C TYR A 28 -1.37 -13.99 -3.45
N THR A 29 -1.68 -14.50 -4.64
CA THR A 29 -3.05 -14.81 -5.07
C THR A 29 -3.31 -16.30 -4.91
N THR A 30 -4.02 -16.69 -3.85
CA THR A 30 -4.21 -18.09 -3.44
C THR A 30 -4.90 -18.97 -4.48
N ILE A 31 -5.84 -18.42 -5.26
CA ILE A 31 -6.59 -19.16 -6.28
C ILE A 31 -5.68 -19.62 -7.42
N THR A 32 -4.78 -18.75 -7.87
CA THR A 32 -3.85 -19.05 -8.98
C THR A 32 -2.47 -19.52 -8.49
N GLN A 33 -2.22 -19.42 -7.18
CA GLN A 33 -0.93 -19.71 -6.55
C GLN A 33 0.23 -18.90 -7.13
N GLU A 34 -0.03 -17.63 -7.48
CA GLU A 34 0.94 -16.75 -8.10
C GLU A 34 1.30 -15.57 -7.19
N TYR A 35 2.49 -15.01 -7.41
CA TYR A 35 2.86 -13.72 -6.86
C TYR A 35 2.66 -12.62 -7.89
N ARG A 36 2.07 -11.51 -7.46
CA ARG A 36 1.82 -10.34 -8.29
C ARG A 36 2.40 -9.09 -7.62
N ARG A 37 2.72 -8.09 -8.43
CA ARG A 37 3.06 -6.75 -7.96
C ARG A 37 1.80 -5.99 -7.54
N LEU A 38 1.98 -4.93 -6.75
CA LEU A 38 0.91 -3.97 -6.49
C LEU A 38 0.54 -3.23 -7.79
N GLY A 39 -0.76 -3.07 -8.04
CA GLY A 39 -1.28 -2.39 -9.23
C GLY A 39 -1.33 -0.87 -9.11
N ASP A 40 -1.97 -0.24 -10.10
CA ASP A 40 -2.10 1.22 -10.18
C ASP A 40 -2.97 1.80 -9.06
N VAL A 41 -2.75 3.10 -8.78
CA VAL A 41 -3.62 3.87 -7.88
C VAL A 41 -4.98 4.07 -8.56
N VAL A 42 -6.05 3.60 -7.91
CA VAL A 42 -7.41 3.66 -8.47
C VAL A 42 -8.29 4.79 -7.89
N ALA A 43 -8.00 5.27 -6.67
CA ALA A 43 -8.75 6.34 -6.00
C ALA A 43 -8.03 6.82 -4.72
N ARG A 44 -8.48 7.94 -4.14
CA ARG A 44 -8.05 8.42 -2.81
C ARG A 44 -9.02 8.01 -1.72
N ALA A 45 -8.55 7.19 -0.78
CA ALA A 45 -9.32 6.80 0.40
C ALA A 45 -9.72 8.02 1.25
N PHE A 46 -10.93 7.99 1.83
CA PHE A 46 -11.51 9.07 2.67
C PHE A 46 -11.58 10.46 2.01
N HIS A 47 -11.45 10.52 0.69
CA HIS A 47 -11.50 11.75 -0.08
C HIS A 47 -12.56 11.65 -1.17
N ASP A 48 -12.37 10.79 -2.16
CA ASP A 48 -13.19 10.84 -3.39
C ASP A 48 -14.65 10.48 -3.12
N GLY A 49 -14.94 9.61 -2.15
CA GLY A 49 -16.33 9.30 -1.77
C GLY A 49 -17.09 10.46 -1.11
N LYS A 50 -16.40 11.49 -0.60
CA LYS A 50 -17.07 12.65 0.01
C LYS A 50 -17.82 13.51 -0.99
N THR A 51 -17.45 13.46 -2.28
CA THR A 51 -18.18 14.19 -3.33
C THR A 51 -19.56 13.59 -3.61
N LEU A 52 -19.86 12.42 -3.04
CA LEU A 52 -21.13 11.71 -3.19
C LEU A 52 -22.00 11.83 -1.92
N GLN A 53 -21.54 12.53 -0.89
CA GLN A 53 -22.30 12.77 0.34
C GLN A 53 -23.16 14.04 0.15
N GLU A 54 -24.47 13.92 0.37
CA GLU A 54 -25.41 15.05 0.49
C GLU A 54 -25.22 15.81 1.80
#